data_AF-A0A139CLN0-F1
#
_entry.id   AF-A0A139CLN0-F1
#
_cell.length_a   1.000
_cell.length_b   1.000
_cell.length_c   1.000
_cell.angle_alpha   90.00
_cell.angle_beta   90.00
_cell.angle_gamma   90.00
#
_symmetry.space_group_name_H-M   'P 1'
#
loop_
_entity.id
_entity.type
_entity.pdbx_description
1 polymer ?
#
loop_
_entity_poly.entity_id
_entity_poly.type
_entity_poly.pdbx_seq_one_letter_code
_entity_poly.pdbx_strand_id
1 'polypeptide(L)' 'MNEQNTSRKGKYALIASLVSSFLLVIVFAVLSVLVNNSRTIPLYSQTDIIAGMFFVFVLSMIVSASIWPGIIEKRIS' A
#
# COMPACT_ATOMS: atom_id res chain seq x y z
N MET A 1 -28.22 -3.25 -16.84
CA MET A 1 -26.78 -3.25 -16.49
C MET A 1 -26.62 -4.01 -15.19
N ASN A 2 -25.87 -5.12 -15.18
CA ASN A 2 -25.83 -6.06 -14.06
C ASN A 2 -25.02 -5.53 -12.86
N GLU A 3 -25.71 -5.21 -11.77
CA GLU A 3 -25.15 -4.80 -10.47
C GLU A 3 -24.13 -5.80 -9.88
N GLN A 4 -24.20 -7.07 -10.32
CA GLN A 4 -23.23 -8.09 -9.92
C GLN A 4 -21.80 -7.84 -10.45
N ASN A 5 -21.65 -7.22 -11.62
CA ASN A 5 -20.33 -6.97 -12.21
C ASN A 5 -19.60 -5.80 -11.54
N THR A 6 -20.32 -4.75 -11.13
CA THR A 6 -19.76 -3.61 -10.38
C THR A 6 -19.30 -4.02 -8.99
N SER A 7 -20.07 -4.88 -8.29
CA SER A 7 -19.68 -5.42 -6.98
C SER A 7 -18.39 -6.24 -7.02
N ARG A 8 -18.23 -7.12 -8.03
CA ARG A 8 -17.01 -7.92 -8.20
C ARG A 8 -15.79 -7.05 -8.52
N LYS A 9 -15.94 -6.09 -9.44
CA LYS A 9 -14.86 -5.13 -9.80
C LYS A 9 -14.39 -4.31 -8.59
N GLY A 10 -15.33 -3.82 -7.77
CA GLY A 10 -15.01 -3.11 -6.52
C GLY A 10 -14.22 -3.97 -5.53
N LYS A 11 -14.62 -5.23 -5.34
CA LYS A 11 -13.87 -6.16 -4.46
C LYS A 11 -12.44 -6.42 -4.96
N TYR A 12 -12.24 -6.61 -6.26
CA TYR A 12 -10.90 -6.78 -6.83
C TYR A 12 -10.05 -5.52 -6.66
N ALA A 13 -10.60 -4.33 -6.86
CA ALA A 13 -9.89 -3.07 -6.64
C ALA A 13 -9.45 -2.90 -5.18
N LEU A 14 -10.30 -3.26 -4.22
CA LEU A 14 -9.96 -3.21 -2.79
C LEU A 14 -8.85 -4.20 -2.43
N ILE A 15 -8.94 -5.45 -2.89
CA ILE A 15 -7.90 -6.45 -2.63
C ILE A 15 -6.57 -6.02 -3.26
N ALA A 16 -6.61 -5.55 -4.51
CA ALA A 16 -5.42 -5.08 -5.21
C ALA A 16 -4.77 -3.89 -4.49
N SER A 17 -5.60 -2.96 -3.97
CA SER A 17 -5.12 -1.83 -3.17
C SER A 17 -4.50 -2.27 -1.86
N LEU A 18 -5.13 -3.22 -1.17
CA LEU A 18 -4.62 -3.75 0.08
C LEU A 18 -3.25 -4.42 -0.11
N VAL A 19 -3.14 -5.27 -1.14
CA VAL A 19 -1.90 -5.99 -1.46
C VAL A 19 -0.78 -5.02 -1.86
N SER A 20 -1.07 -4.04 -2.75
CA SER A 20 -0.05 -3.05 -3.14
C SER A 20 0.40 -2.20 -1.96
N SER A 21 -0.51 -1.82 -1.06
CA SER A 21 -0.18 -1.09 0.17
C SER A 21 0.69 -1.89 1.12
N PHE A 22 0.35 -3.16 1.38
CA PHE A 22 1.18 -4.01 2.26
C PHE A 22 2.58 -4.22 1.70
N LEU A 23 2.71 -4.42 0.39
CA LEU A 23 4.03 -4.54 -0.26
C LEU A 23 4.88 -3.29 -0.03
N LEU A 24 4.30 -2.09 -0.18
CA LEU A 24 5.02 -0.84 0.05
C LEU A 24 5.42 -0.65 1.53
N VAL A 25 4.56 -1.05 2.46
CA VAL A 25 4.88 -1.03 3.90
C VAL A 25 6.05 -1.96 4.22
N ILE A 26 6.08 -3.16 3.64
CA ILE A 26 7.18 -4.11 3.83
C ILE A 26 8.49 -3.54 3.28
N VAL A 27 8.46 -2.97 2.07
CA VAL A 27 9.63 -2.32 1.47
C VAL A 27 10.13 -1.19 2.35
N PHE A 28 9.24 -0.32 2.82
CA PHE A 28 9.60 0.76 3.74
C PHE A 28 10.22 0.23 5.04
N ALA A 29 9.60 -0.75 5.69
CA ALA A 29 10.08 -1.32 6.95
C ALA A 29 11.48 -1.93 6.80
N VAL A 30 11.71 -2.69 5.72
CA VAL A 30 13.03 -3.29 5.42
C VAL A 30 14.07 -2.20 5.22
N LEU A 31 13.77 -1.15 4.44
CA LEU A 31 14.70 -0.05 4.20
C LEU A 31 15.01 0.74 5.48
N SER A 32 14.00 1.03 6.31
CA SER A 32 14.18 1.74 7.58
C SER A 32 15.06 0.95 8.55
N VAL A 33 14.83 -0.36 8.68
CA VAL A 33 15.63 -1.24 9.53
C VAL A 33 17.06 -1.37 8.99
N LEU A 34 17.23 -1.54 7.68
CA LEU A 34 18.55 -1.63 7.05
C LEU A 34 19.37 -0.37 7.29
N VAL A 35 18.77 0.81 7.09
CA VAL A 35 19.44 2.10 7.33
C VAL A 35 19.80 2.26 8.80
N ASN A 36 18.90 1.94 9.72
CA ASN A 36 19.19 2.01 11.15
C ASN A 36 20.32 1.07 11.58
N ASN A 37 20.33 -0.17 11.08
CA ASN A 37 21.34 -1.17 11.43
C ASN A 37 22.71 -0.88 10.80
N SER A 38 22.75 -0.15 9.68
CA SER A 38 24.00 0.24 9.03
C SER A 38 24.78 1.33 9.81
N ARG A 39 24.18 1.93 10.83
CA ARG A 39 24.74 3.05 11.59
C ARG A 39 25.08 2.62 13.01
N THR A 40 26.15 3.21 13.57
CA THR A 40 26.51 3.02 14.99
C THR A 40 25.51 3.72 15.93
N ILE A 41 24.87 4.79 15.45
CA ILE A 41 23.80 5.51 16.15
C ILE A 41 22.54 5.44 15.26
N PRO A 42 21.45 4.82 15.73
CA PRO A 42 20.20 4.72 14.97
C PRO A 42 19.69 6.11 14.59
N LEU A 43 19.20 6.25 13.35
CA LEU A 43 18.66 7.52 12.86
C LEU A 43 17.20 7.71 13.28
N TYR A 44 16.43 6.64 13.27
CA TYR A 44 15.00 6.65 13.60
C TYR A 44 14.75 5.83 14.86
N SER A 45 13.85 6.28 15.73
CA SER A 45 13.35 5.45 16.82
C SER A 45 12.40 4.38 16.29
N GLN A 46 12.11 3.35 17.08
CA GLN A 46 11.10 2.35 16.71
C GLN A 46 9.72 3.00 16.49
N THR A 47 9.37 4.00 17.30
CA THR A 47 8.13 4.75 17.18
C THR A 47 8.05 5.48 15.84
N ASP A 48 9.15 6.09 15.37
CA ASP A 48 9.19 6.80 14.09
C ASP A 48 9.00 5.83 12.91
N ILE A 49 9.62 4.65 12.97
CA ILE A 49 9.48 3.63 11.93
C ILE A 49 8.03 3.11 11.88
N ILE A 50 7.44 2.80 13.04
CA ILE A 50 6.05 2.32 13.12
C ILE A 50 5.08 3.38 12.62
N ALA A 51 5.24 4.64 13.06
CA ALA A 51 4.42 5.76 12.57
C ALA A 51 4.56 5.95 11.05
N GLY A 52 5.79 5.85 10.52
CA GLY A 52 6.07 5.86 9.10
C GLY A 52 5.39 4.72 8.33
N MET A 53 5.35 3.50 8.89
CA MET A 53 4.65 2.36 8.30
C MET A 53 3.14 2.63 8.18
N PHE A 54 2.50 3.17 9.22
CA PHE A 54 1.09 3.56 9.15
C PHE A 54 0.83 4.64 8.09
N PHE A 55 1.71 5.64 8.05
CA PHE A 55 1.61 6.72 7.06
C PHE A 55 1.73 6.19 5.62
N VAL A 56 2.73 5.35 5.35
CA VAL A 56 2.93 4.71 4.04
C VAL A 56 1.74 3.81 3.69
N PHE A 57 1.21 3.05 4.64
CA PHE A 57 0.03 2.23 4.43
C PHE A 57 -1.18 3.06 3.99
N VAL A 58 -1.53 4.11 4.74
CA VAL A 58 -2.71 4.93 4.45
C VAL A 58 -2.54 5.68 3.13
N LEU A 59 -1.40 6.32 2.90
CA LEU A 59 -1.14 7.02 1.63
C LEU A 59 -1.20 6.08 0.43
N SER A 60 -0.52 4.94 0.52
CA SER A 60 -0.54 3.96 -0.57
C SER A 60 -1.94 3.39 -0.80
N MET A 61 -2.76 3.24 0.25
CA MET A 61 -4.11 2.72 0.14
C MET A 61 -5.02 3.71 -0.58
N ILE A 62 -4.93 5.00 -0.25
CA ILE A 62 -5.67 6.08 -0.92
C ILE A 62 -5.28 6.16 -2.41
N VAL A 63 -3.97 6.17 -2.69
CA VAL A 63 -3.45 6.22 -4.06
C VAL A 63 -3.87 4.98 -4.85
N SER A 64 -3.72 3.79 -4.28
CA SER A 64 -4.07 2.53 -4.94
C SER A 64 -5.57 2.42 -5.19
N ALA A 65 -6.41 2.81 -4.22
CA ALA A 65 -7.86 2.84 -4.39
C ALA A 65 -8.31 3.82 -5.48
N SER A 66 -7.53 4.88 -5.72
CA SER A 66 -7.77 5.84 -6.81
C SER A 66 -7.35 5.30 -8.18
N ILE A 67 -6.30 4.45 -8.24
CA ILE A 67 -5.70 3.97 -9.50
C ILE A 67 -6.33 2.67 -9.99
N TRP A 68 -6.55 1.69 -9.11
CA TRP A 68 -7.00 0.34 -9.48
C TRP A 68 -8.33 0.29 -10.24
N PRO A 69 -9.36 1.09 -9.91
CA PRO A 69 -10.61 1.10 -10.68
C PRO A 69 -10.36 1.42 -12.17
N GLY A 70 -9.56 2.45 -12.46
CA GLY A 70 -9.25 2.85 -13.84
C GLY A 70 -8.43 1.82 -14.60
N ILE A 71 -7.55 1.07 -13.92
CA ILE A 71 -6.80 -0.04 -14.53
C ILE A 71 -7.73 -1.22 -14.84
N ILE A 72 -8.59 -1.59 -13.89
CA ILE A 72 -9.53 -2.72 -14.02
C ILE A 72 -10.56 -2.45 -15.13
N GLU A 73 -11.05 -1.22 -15.23
CA GLU A 73 -11.95 -0.81 -16.31
C GLU A 73 -11.32 -0.94 -17.69
N LYS A 74 -10.06 -0.48 -17.85
CA LYS A 74 -9.33 -0.59 -19.12
C LYS A 74 -8.97 -2.01 -19.53
N ARG A 75 -8.87 -2.96 -18.59
CA ARG A 75 -8.44 -4.34 -18.86
C ARG A 75 -9.60 -5.33 -19.03
N ILE A 76 -10.80 -4.97 -18.58
CA ILE A 76 -12.03 -5.77 -18.71
C ILE A 76 -12.93 -5.24 -19.84
N SER A 77 -12.59 -4.10 -20.45
CA SER A 77 -13.21 -3.61 -21.69
C SER A 77 -12.64 -4.32 -22.92
#